data_AF-A0A318QVY3-F1
#
_entry.id   AF-A0A318QVY3-F1
#
_cell.length_a   1.000
_cell.length_b   1.000
_cell.length_c   1.000
_cell.angle_alpha   90.00
_cell.angle_beta   90.00
_cell.angle_gamma   90.00
#
_symmetry.space_group_name_H-M   'P 1'
#
loop_
_entity.id
_entity.type
_entity.pdbx_description
1 polymer ?
#
loop_
_entity_poly.entity_id
_entity_poly.type
_entity_poly.pdbx_seq_one_letter_code
_entity_poly.pdbx_strand_id
1 'polypeptide(L)'
;MTYPAPIMGTETTAHAWGIDTRFAQTAPCQVEMTINQSVFMAHMPEMIQAGLFNTQVTPALQKQAPHYLMNTLQMDVTPGFVHTLFTQRGAPARCHFAWFYTAPDGTRHPMVSFDMTRQAHDRIDWAHLRFGDMLTAAQNPVVDREFDVQVNQETIDVTIALSRNGEMPDLPTPTSATGSRAP
;
A
#
# COMPACT_ATOMS: atom_id res chain seq x y z
N MET A 1 -3.13 7.49 -28.24
CA MET A 1 -2.10 7.23 -27.23
C MET A 1 -1.57 5.82 -27.41
N THR A 2 -0.26 5.64 -27.31
CA THR A 2 0.41 4.33 -27.45
C THR A 2 0.42 3.64 -26.09
N TYR A 3 0.12 2.35 -26.05
CA TYR A 3 0.20 1.55 -24.83
C TYR A 3 1.66 1.17 -24.52
N PRO A 4 2.07 1.13 -23.25
CA PRO A 4 1.32 1.64 -22.11
C PRO A 4 1.46 3.16 -21.95
N ALA A 5 0.35 3.84 -21.66
CA ALA A 5 0.43 5.17 -21.08
C ALA A 5 0.78 5.04 -19.59
N PRO A 6 1.51 6.00 -18.99
CA PRO A 6 1.74 6.01 -17.55
C PRO A 6 0.43 5.83 -16.78
N ILE A 7 0.43 4.94 -15.78
CA ILE A 7 -0.74 4.73 -14.91
C ILE A 7 -0.97 5.99 -14.06
N MET A 8 0.13 6.64 -13.69
CA MET A 8 0.15 7.86 -12.91
C MET A 8 1.16 8.83 -13.53
N GLY A 9 0.80 10.11 -13.61
CA GLY A 9 1.71 11.17 -14.03
C GLY A 9 2.60 11.66 -12.88
N THR A 10 3.75 12.23 -13.20
CA THR A 10 4.68 12.82 -12.23
C THR A 10 4.14 14.07 -11.55
N GLU A 11 3.04 14.64 -12.03
CA GLU A 11 2.38 15.82 -11.44
C GLU A 11 1.16 15.45 -10.57
N THR A 12 0.94 14.17 -10.31
CA THR A 12 -0.21 13.72 -9.50
C THR A 12 0.06 13.83 -8.01
N THR A 13 -0.99 13.99 -7.22
CA THR A 13 -0.92 14.02 -5.75
C THR A 13 -0.35 12.71 -5.17
N ALA A 14 -0.69 11.56 -5.74
CA ALA A 14 -0.12 10.29 -5.32
C ALA A 14 1.41 10.23 -5.51
N HIS A 15 1.92 10.80 -6.61
CA HIS A 15 3.36 10.96 -6.81
C HIS A 15 3.99 11.87 -5.76
N ALA A 16 3.35 13.02 -5.48
CA ALA A 16 3.82 13.94 -4.43
C ALA A 16 3.89 13.27 -3.04
N TRP A 17 2.98 12.34 -2.75
CA TRP A 17 3.00 11.55 -1.51
C TRP A 17 3.94 10.34 -1.54
N GLY A 18 4.80 10.23 -2.55
CA GLY A 18 5.85 9.23 -2.63
C GLY A 18 5.40 7.88 -3.17
N ILE A 19 4.25 7.81 -3.87
CA ILE A 19 3.87 6.62 -4.62
C ILE A 19 4.43 6.74 -6.03
N ASP A 20 5.08 5.70 -6.52
CA ASP A 20 5.52 5.60 -7.92
C ASP A 20 4.92 4.38 -8.59
N THR A 21 4.56 4.51 -9.88
CA THR A 21 4.10 3.40 -10.71
C THR A 21 4.98 3.25 -11.94
N ARG A 22 5.35 2.02 -12.30
CA ARG A 22 6.07 1.75 -13.54
C ARG A 22 5.67 0.42 -14.16
N PHE A 23 5.75 0.35 -15.49
CA PHE A 23 5.70 -0.94 -16.19
C PHE A 23 7.10 -1.57 -16.13
N ALA A 24 7.25 -2.63 -15.34
CA ALA A 24 8.48 -3.42 -15.33
C ALA A 24 8.61 -4.26 -16.60
N GLN A 25 7.49 -4.80 -17.10
CA GLN A 25 7.39 -5.53 -18.36
C GLN A 25 6.02 -5.26 -19.01
N THR A 26 5.96 -5.25 -20.35
CA THR A 26 4.69 -5.06 -21.09
C THR A 26 4.13 -6.38 -21.64
N ALA A 27 4.97 -7.39 -21.86
CA ALA A 27 4.60 -8.73 -22.29
C ALA A 27 5.60 -9.78 -21.73
N PRO A 28 5.21 -10.59 -20.73
CA PRO A 28 3.97 -10.51 -19.96
C PRO A 28 3.86 -9.16 -19.22
N CYS A 29 2.63 -8.67 -19.00
CA CYS A 29 2.44 -7.39 -18.33
C CYS A 29 2.78 -7.50 -16.85
N GLN A 30 3.66 -6.62 -16.39
CA GLN A 30 4.04 -6.46 -14.99
C GLN A 30 4.12 -4.99 -14.65
N VAL A 31 3.34 -4.58 -13.66
CA VAL A 31 3.33 -3.24 -13.08
C VAL A 31 3.88 -3.33 -11.67
N GLU A 32 4.83 -2.45 -11.38
CA GLU A 32 5.32 -2.24 -10.03
C GLU A 32 4.82 -0.91 -9.49
N MET A 33 4.37 -0.94 -8.25
CA MET A 33 4.00 0.24 -7.48
C MET A 33 4.89 0.29 -6.25
N THR A 34 5.46 1.46 -5.94
CA THR A 34 6.40 1.61 -4.82
C THR A 34 6.00 2.78 -3.95
N ILE A 35 5.99 2.59 -2.64
CA ILE A 35 5.82 3.67 -1.66
C ILE A 35 7.20 4.04 -1.09
N ASN A 36 7.65 5.28 -1.27
CA ASN A 36 8.82 5.78 -0.55
C ASN A 36 8.40 6.12 0.90
N GLN A 37 8.84 5.33 1.87
CA GLN A 37 8.39 5.46 3.25
C GLN A 37 8.69 6.85 3.83
N SER A 38 9.88 7.40 3.59
CA SER A 38 10.25 8.71 4.14
C SER A 38 9.38 9.84 3.56
N VAL A 39 9.13 9.82 2.25
CA VAL A 39 8.26 10.81 1.59
C VAL A 39 6.82 10.64 2.03
N PHE A 40 6.31 9.40 2.05
CA PHE A 40 4.97 9.07 2.50
C PHE A 40 4.71 9.56 3.92
N MET A 41 5.61 9.26 4.85
CA MET A 41 5.48 9.67 6.25
C MET A 41 5.54 11.20 6.42
N ALA A 42 6.32 11.90 5.60
CA ALA A 42 6.39 13.36 5.63
C ALA A 42 5.07 14.03 5.20
N HIS A 43 4.28 13.40 4.33
CA HIS A 43 3.01 13.94 3.82
C HIS A 43 1.77 13.37 4.53
N MET A 44 1.94 12.58 5.60
CA MET A 44 0.82 12.08 6.41
C MET A 44 -0.14 13.17 6.90
N PRO A 45 0.32 14.35 7.37
CA PRO A 45 -0.59 15.44 7.75
C PRO A 45 -1.52 15.89 6.61
N GLU A 46 -1.02 15.92 5.38
CA GLU A 46 -1.80 16.33 4.20
C GLU A 46 -2.82 15.25 3.81
N MET A 47 -2.43 13.97 3.89
CA MET A 47 -3.35 12.86 3.61
C MET A 47 -4.48 12.78 4.64
N ILE A 48 -4.21 13.12 5.91
CA ILE A 48 -5.26 13.27 6.94
C ILE A 48 -6.20 14.43 6.58
N GLN A 49 -5.66 15.59 6.16
CA GLN A 49 -6.47 16.74 5.74
C GLN A 49 -7.32 16.45 4.49
N ALA A 50 -6.79 15.64 3.58
CA ALA A 50 -7.50 15.16 2.39
C ALA A 50 -8.57 14.10 2.71
N GLY A 51 -8.67 13.64 3.98
CA GLY A 51 -9.64 12.65 4.42
C GLY A 51 -9.31 11.21 4.04
N LEU A 52 -8.08 10.94 3.55
CA LEU A 52 -7.62 9.58 3.26
C LEU A 52 -7.33 8.80 4.53
N PHE A 53 -6.81 9.48 5.54
CA PHE A 53 -6.63 8.92 6.87
C PHE A 53 -7.52 9.66 7.88
N ASN A 54 -8.01 8.91 8.87
CA ASN A 54 -8.80 9.48 9.96
C ASN A 54 -7.92 10.43 10.81
N THR A 55 -8.51 11.49 11.36
CA THR A 55 -7.85 12.41 12.31
C THR A 55 -7.39 11.71 13.60
N GLN A 56 -7.89 10.51 13.88
CA GLN A 56 -7.39 9.62 14.92
C GLN A 56 -5.95 9.11 14.67
N VAL A 57 -5.42 9.26 13.44
CA VAL A 57 -4.02 8.99 13.13
C VAL A 57 -3.15 10.11 13.72
N THR A 58 -2.69 9.88 14.95
CA THR A 58 -1.89 10.85 15.68
C THR A 58 -0.41 10.85 15.24
N PRO A 59 0.37 11.89 15.58
CA PRO A 59 1.80 11.89 15.32
C PRO A 59 2.56 10.71 15.95
N ALA A 60 2.08 10.21 17.10
CA ALA A 60 2.66 9.01 17.73
C ALA A 60 2.40 7.77 16.86
N LEU A 61 1.16 7.60 16.38
CA LEU A 61 0.80 6.52 15.49
C LEU A 61 1.60 6.53 14.19
N GLN A 62 1.81 7.72 13.61
CA GLN A 62 2.64 7.88 12.41
C GLN A 62 4.06 7.33 12.63
N LYS A 63 4.67 7.61 13.78
CA LYS A 63 6.02 7.13 14.08
C LYS A 63 6.08 5.63 14.36
N GLN A 64 5.03 5.08 14.95
CA GLN A 64 5.03 3.72 15.48
C GLN A 64 4.47 2.68 14.50
N ALA A 65 3.63 3.11 13.55
CA ALA A 65 2.90 2.21 12.66
C ALA A 65 3.03 2.57 11.16
N PRO A 66 4.25 2.80 10.62
CA PRO A 66 4.41 3.19 9.22
C PRO A 66 3.96 2.11 8.23
N HIS A 67 4.17 0.82 8.52
CA HIS A 67 3.79 -0.27 7.60
C HIS A 67 2.27 -0.48 7.58
N TYR A 68 1.60 -0.35 8.73
CA TYR A 68 0.14 -0.33 8.81
C TYR A 68 -0.47 0.80 7.96
N LEU A 69 0.08 2.01 8.06
CA LEU A 69 -0.39 3.16 7.29
C LEU A 69 -0.15 2.97 5.79
N MET A 70 1.04 2.50 5.40
CA MET A 70 1.36 2.17 4.01
C MET A 70 0.45 1.06 3.46
N ASN A 71 0.15 0.02 4.24
CA ASN A 71 -0.76 -1.06 3.87
C ASN A 71 -2.20 -0.54 3.65
N THR A 72 -2.67 0.35 4.53
CA THR A 72 -3.97 0.99 4.39
C THR A 72 -4.06 1.81 3.11
N LEU A 73 -3.07 2.68 2.86
CA LEU A 73 -3.00 3.45 1.62
C LEU A 73 -2.97 2.52 0.40
N GLN A 74 -2.13 1.49 0.44
CA GLN A 74 -1.99 0.53 -0.64
C GLN A 74 -3.35 -0.08 -1.00
N MET A 75 -4.13 -0.52 -0.02
CA MET A 75 -5.47 -1.07 -0.24
C MET A 75 -6.42 -0.04 -0.89
N ASP A 76 -6.36 1.22 -0.46
CA ASP A 76 -7.26 2.27 -0.95
C ASP A 76 -6.95 2.73 -2.38
N VAL A 77 -5.68 2.85 -2.76
CA VAL A 77 -5.28 3.41 -4.07
C VAL A 77 -5.14 2.35 -5.17
N THR A 78 -4.89 1.09 -4.81
CA THR A 78 -4.70 0.00 -5.79
C THR A 78 -5.87 -0.13 -6.78
N PRO A 79 -7.15 -0.07 -6.37
CA PRO A 79 -8.27 -0.15 -7.31
C PRO A 79 -8.20 0.91 -8.41
N GLY A 80 -7.84 2.15 -8.06
CA GLY A 80 -7.70 3.24 -9.01
C GLY A 80 -6.61 3.00 -10.06
N PHE A 81 -5.46 2.47 -9.65
CA PHE A 81 -4.35 2.14 -10.56
C PHE A 81 -4.68 0.97 -11.49
N VAL A 82 -5.31 -0.07 -10.94
CA VAL A 82 -5.78 -1.22 -11.73
C VAL A 82 -6.80 -0.78 -12.77
N HIS A 83 -7.81 0.00 -12.35
CA HIS A 83 -8.83 0.54 -13.24
C HIS A 83 -8.23 1.43 -14.34
N THR A 84 -7.31 2.32 -13.95
CA THR A 84 -6.61 3.19 -14.91
C THR A 84 -5.86 2.39 -15.96
N LEU A 85 -5.21 1.27 -15.62
CA LEU A 85 -4.53 0.43 -16.60
C LEU A 85 -5.53 -0.22 -17.57
N PHE A 86 -6.58 -0.88 -17.07
CA PHE A 86 -7.46 -1.69 -17.93
C PHE A 86 -8.43 -0.88 -18.79
N THR A 87 -8.68 0.39 -18.43
CA THR A 87 -9.42 1.35 -19.26
C THR A 87 -8.59 1.88 -20.44
N GLN A 88 -7.26 1.73 -20.43
CA GLN A 88 -6.43 2.12 -21.57
C GLN A 88 -6.73 1.27 -22.81
N ARG A 89 -6.79 1.93 -23.96
CA ARG A 89 -6.86 1.23 -25.25
C ARG A 89 -5.62 0.37 -25.44
N GLY A 90 -5.81 -0.92 -25.67
CA GLY A 90 -4.72 -1.89 -25.86
C GLY A 90 -4.20 -2.53 -24.57
N ALA A 91 -4.83 -2.29 -23.40
CA ALA A 91 -4.43 -2.99 -22.18
C ALA A 91 -4.56 -4.52 -22.32
N PRO A 92 -3.62 -5.28 -21.72
CA PRO A 92 -3.46 -6.72 -21.90
C PRO A 92 -4.63 -7.51 -21.31
N ALA A 93 -4.71 -8.79 -21.63
CA ALA A 93 -5.73 -9.70 -21.07
C ALA A 93 -5.49 -9.98 -19.56
N ARG A 94 -4.23 -9.95 -19.13
CA ARG A 94 -3.78 -10.13 -17.74
C ARG A 94 -2.59 -9.22 -17.48
N CYS A 95 -2.49 -8.70 -16.25
CA CYS A 95 -1.30 -8.03 -15.77
C CYS A 95 -1.00 -8.45 -14.33
N HIS A 96 0.28 -8.64 -14.02
CA HIS A 96 0.78 -8.83 -12.67
C HIS A 96 1.04 -7.48 -12.02
N PHE A 97 0.53 -7.28 -10.81
CA PHE A 97 0.72 -6.08 -10.00
C PHE A 97 1.54 -6.44 -8.78
N ALA A 98 2.63 -5.71 -8.53
CA ALA A 98 3.49 -5.92 -7.38
C ALA A 98 3.73 -4.60 -6.65
N TRP A 99 3.39 -4.58 -5.36
CA TRP A 99 3.65 -3.48 -4.45
C TRP A 99 4.94 -3.69 -3.68
N PHE A 100 5.65 -2.59 -3.51
CA PHE A 100 6.88 -2.49 -2.73
C PHE A 100 6.83 -1.24 -1.89
N TYR A 101 7.68 -1.18 -0.87
CA TYR A 101 8.07 0.08 -0.26
C TYR A 101 9.59 0.21 -0.26
N THR A 102 10.06 1.45 -0.24
CA THR A 102 11.46 1.78 -0.03
C THR A 102 11.61 2.29 1.40
N ALA A 103 12.35 1.56 2.23
CA ALA A 103 12.65 1.92 3.60
C ALA A 103 13.56 3.17 3.67
N PRO A 104 13.70 3.83 4.83
CA PRO A 104 14.49 5.06 4.96
C PRO A 104 15.97 4.91 4.61
N ASP A 105 16.51 3.69 4.71
CA ASP A 105 17.88 3.34 4.30
C ASP A 105 18.04 3.16 2.78
N GLY A 106 16.96 3.27 2.02
CA GLY A 106 16.91 3.07 0.57
C GLY A 106 16.66 1.62 0.15
N THR A 107 16.54 0.69 1.09
CA THR A 107 16.27 -0.73 0.79
C THR A 107 14.85 -0.91 0.30
N ARG A 108 14.67 -1.68 -0.77
CA ARG A 108 13.36 -1.99 -1.34
C ARG A 108 12.84 -3.31 -0.81
N HIS A 109 11.62 -3.31 -0.29
CA HIS A 109 10.95 -4.45 0.30
C HIS A 109 9.63 -4.75 -0.42
N PRO A 110 9.30 -6.03 -0.72
CA PRO A 110 8.00 -6.41 -1.26
C PRO A 110 6.90 -6.24 -0.20
N MET A 111 5.67 -5.95 -0.65
CA MET A 111 4.48 -5.85 0.22
C MET A 111 3.44 -6.89 -0.16
N VAL A 112 2.88 -6.78 -1.36
CA VAL A 112 1.84 -7.66 -1.87
C VAL A 112 1.92 -7.72 -3.38
N SER A 113 1.58 -8.86 -3.96
CA SER A 113 1.44 -9.02 -5.40
C SER A 113 0.21 -9.82 -5.74
N PHE A 114 -0.33 -9.60 -6.94
CA PHE A 114 -1.51 -10.30 -7.44
C PHE A 114 -1.60 -10.15 -8.96
N ASP A 115 -2.37 -11.05 -9.58
CA ASP A 115 -2.74 -10.93 -10.98
C ASP A 115 -4.14 -10.33 -11.10
N MET A 116 -4.32 -9.43 -12.05
CA MET A 116 -5.66 -8.99 -12.48
C MET A 116 -5.86 -9.36 -13.95
N THR A 117 -7.07 -9.78 -14.28
CA THR A 117 -7.46 -10.05 -15.67
C THR A 117 -8.44 -9.00 -16.14
N ARG A 118 -8.44 -8.72 -17.45
CA ARG A 118 -9.44 -7.83 -18.07
C ARG A 118 -10.86 -8.31 -17.78
N GLN A 119 -11.10 -9.62 -17.84
CA GLN A 119 -12.42 -10.19 -17.55
C GLN A 119 -12.86 -9.95 -16.10
N ALA A 120 -11.95 -10.06 -15.12
CA ALA A 120 -12.27 -9.78 -13.72
C ALA A 120 -12.51 -8.28 -13.51
N HIS A 121 -11.65 -7.43 -14.08
CA HIS A 121 -11.83 -5.97 -14.09
C HIS A 121 -13.20 -5.56 -14.62
N ASP A 122 -13.64 -6.12 -15.75
CA ASP A 122 -14.89 -5.72 -16.41
C ASP A 122 -16.16 -6.15 -15.65
N ARG A 123 -16.03 -7.03 -14.63
CA ARG A 123 -17.14 -7.46 -13.76
C ARG A 123 -17.31 -6.59 -12.51
N ILE A 124 -16.30 -5.79 -12.16
CA ILE A 124 -16.34 -4.93 -10.98
C ILE A 124 -17.21 -3.71 -11.29
N ASP A 125 -18.15 -3.38 -10.40
CA ASP A 125 -18.84 -2.09 -10.43
C ASP A 125 -17.94 -1.00 -9.86
N TRP A 126 -17.06 -0.44 -10.70
CA TRP A 126 -16.10 0.58 -10.31
C TRP A 126 -16.74 1.87 -9.77
N ALA A 127 -17.99 2.15 -10.12
CA ALA A 127 -18.71 3.33 -9.64
C ALA A 127 -19.22 3.17 -8.21
N HIS A 128 -19.40 1.92 -7.75
CA HIS A 128 -19.88 1.58 -6.41
C HIS A 128 -18.99 0.53 -5.75
N LEU A 129 -17.68 0.68 -5.92
CA LEU A 129 -16.69 -0.27 -5.41
C LEU A 129 -16.85 -0.42 -3.89
N ARG A 130 -17.21 -1.62 -3.43
CA ARG A 130 -17.26 -1.94 -2.01
C ARG A 130 -15.88 -2.34 -1.53
N PHE A 131 -15.67 -2.17 -0.22
CA PHE A 131 -14.46 -2.64 0.42
C PHE A 131 -14.26 -4.14 0.14
N GLY A 132 -13.09 -4.48 -0.42
CA GLY A 132 -12.73 -5.85 -0.74
C GLY A 132 -13.19 -6.38 -2.11
N ASP A 133 -14.04 -5.66 -2.87
CA ASP A 133 -14.50 -6.14 -4.19
C ASP A 133 -13.34 -6.45 -5.14
N MET A 134 -12.34 -5.57 -5.19
CA MET A 134 -11.14 -5.80 -5.99
C MET A 134 -10.34 -7.01 -5.48
N LEU A 135 -10.24 -7.22 -4.16
CA LEU A 135 -9.51 -8.35 -3.58
C LEU A 135 -10.16 -9.69 -3.98
N THR A 136 -11.50 -9.74 -4.08
CA THR A 136 -12.20 -10.95 -4.56
C THR A 136 -11.99 -11.23 -6.05
N ALA A 137 -11.71 -10.19 -6.84
CA ALA A 137 -11.45 -10.29 -8.27
C ALA A 137 -9.97 -10.56 -8.60
N ALA A 138 -9.06 -10.22 -7.69
CA ALA A 138 -7.64 -10.50 -7.81
C ALA A 138 -7.35 -12.01 -7.81
N GLN A 139 -6.36 -12.43 -8.59
CA GLN A 139 -5.93 -13.82 -8.69
C GLN A 139 -4.54 -13.98 -8.09
N ASN A 140 -4.29 -15.12 -7.46
CA ASN A 140 -3.00 -15.47 -6.88
C ASN A 140 -2.41 -14.38 -5.96
N PRO A 141 -3.18 -13.81 -5.00
CA PRO A 141 -2.62 -12.81 -4.10
C PRO A 141 -1.52 -13.45 -3.24
N VAL A 142 -0.36 -12.80 -3.19
CA VAL A 142 0.79 -13.16 -2.34
C VAL A 142 1.17 -11.94 -1.52
N VAL A 143 1.00 -12.02 -0.21
CA VAL A 143 1.50 -11.02 0.74
C VAL A 143 2.90 -11.43 1.17
N ASP A 144 3.84 -10.48 1.18
CA ASP A 144 5.18 -10.74 1.69
C ASP A 144 5.13 -11.03 3.19
N ARG A 145 5.90 -12.04 3.61
CA ARG A 145 5.86 -12.53 4.99
C ARG A 145 6.43 -11.53 5.99
N GLU A 146 7.54 -10.87 5.65
CA GLU A 146 8.18 -9.92 6.57
C GLU A 146 7.32 -8.68 6.74
N PHE A 147 6.77 -8.19 5.62
CA PHE A 147 5.82 -7.08 5.63
C PHE A 147 4.56 -7.42 6.42
N ASP A 148 3.96 -8.61 6.21
CA ASP A 148 2.77 -9.05 6.95
C ASP A 148 3.01 -9.10 8.46
N VAL A 149 4.17 -9.59 8.90
CA VAL A 149 4.54 -9.60 10.33
C VAL A 149 4.61 -8.18 10.90
N GLN A 150 5.22 -7.24 10.17
CA GLN A 150 5.31 -5.84 10.59
C GLN A 150 3.92 -5.20 10.69
N VAL A 151 3.09 -5.35 9.66
CA VAL A 151 1.73 -4.81 9.63
C VAL A 151 0.89 -5.39 10.77
N ASN A 152 0.96 -6.69 11.02
CA ASN A 152 0.20 -7.34 12.08
C ASN A 152 0.63 -6.86 13.47
N GLN A 153 1.94 -6.73 13.71
CA GLN A 153 2.46 -6.20 14.96
C GLN A 153 1.98 -4.76 15.19
N GLU A 154 2.15 -3.90 14.19
CA GLU A 154 1.73 -2.50 14.26
C GLU A 154 0.21 -2.36 14.43
N THR A 155 -0.59 -3.21 13.77
CA THR A 155 -2.06 -3.21 13.90
C THR A 155 -2.51 -3.51 15.33
N ILE A 156 -1.88 -4.48 15.99
CA ILE A 156 -2.15 -4.81 17.39
C ILE A 156 -1.82 -3.61 18.27
N ASP A 157 -0.65 -2.99 18.05
CA ASP A 157 -0.19 -1.85 18.84
C ASP A 157 -1.10 -0.62 18.67
N VAL A 158 -1.52 -0.33 17.43
CA VAL A 158 -2.54 0.68 17.10
C VAL A 158 -3.85 0.42 17.86
N THR A 159 -4.35 -0.82 17.80
CA THR A 159 -5.62 -1.19 18.43
C THR A 159 -5.56 -1.05 19.95
N ILE A 160 -4.44 -1.42 20.56
CA ILE A 160 -4.19 -1.24 22.00
C ILE A 160 -4.15 0.25 22.34
N ALA A 161 -3.45 1.09 21.57
CA ALA A 161 -3.43 2.54 21.78
C ALA A 161 -4.84 3.15 21.71
N LEU A 162 -5.62 2.80 20.69
CA LEU A 162 -6.99 3.29 20.52
C LEU A 162 -7.90 2.88 21.68
N SER A 163 -7.72 1.69 22.24
CA SER A 163 -8.53 1.19 23.36
C SER A 163 -8.30 1.93 24.70
N ARG A 164 -7.21 2.69 24.83
CA ARG A 164 -6.78 3.30 26.10
C ARG A 164 -7.24 4.76 26.30
N ASN A 165 -8.02 5.34 25.37
CA ASN A 165 -8.63 6.67 25.44
C ASN A 165 -7.66 7.82 25.80
N GLY A 166 -7.13 8.49 24.78
CA GLY A 166 -6.83 9.94 24.81
C GLY A 166 -5.44 10.36 25.26
N GLU A 167 -4.77 9.61 26.12
CA GLU A 167 -3.31 9.71 26.30
C GLU A 167 -2.69 8.55 25.55
N MET A 168 -1.93 8.82 24.48
CA MET A 168 -0.92 7.86 24.02
C MET A 168 0.32 8.15 24.84
N PRO A 169 0.64 7.37 25.88
CA PRO A 169 2.04 7.20 26.23
C PRO A 169 2.74 6.64 25.00
N ASP A 170 4.02 6.98 24.83
CA ASP A 170 4.87 6.33 23.83
C ASP A 170 4.58 4.82 23.83
N LEU A 171 4.14 4.27 22.68
CA LEU A 171 3.94 2.84 22.54
C LEU A 171 5.22 2.14 22.98
N PRO A 172 5.13 1.04 23.74
CA PRO A 172 6.29 0.31 24.19
C PRO A 172 7.14 -0.06 22.97
N THR A 173 8.45 0.15 23.06
CA THR A 173 9.38 -0.19 21.99
C THR A 173 9.26 -1.68 21.64
N PRO A 174 9.33 -2.05 20.35
CA PRO A 174 9.27 -3.44 19.93
C PRO A 174 10.29 -4.25 20.72
N THR A 175 9.82 -5.30 21.39
CA THR A 175 10.70 -6.17 22.17
C THR A 175 11.54 -6.95 21.17
N SER A 176 12.75 -6.48 20.89
CA SER A 176 13.78 -7.30 20.25
C SER A 176 13.94 -8.55 21.12
N ALA A 177 13.53 -9.71 20.61
CA ALA A 177 13.77 -10.98 21.26
C ALA A 177 15.29 -11.27 21.25
N THR A 178 16.03 -10.65 22.16
CA THR A 178 17.37 -11.10 22.52
C THR A 178 17.21 -12.38 23.31
N GLY A 179 17.17 -13.50 22.59
CA GLY A 179 17.40 -14.82 23.14
C GLY A 179 18.79 -14.85 23.78
N SER A 180 18.84 -14.57 25.08
CA SER A 180 20.01 -14.85 25.89
C SER A 180 20.14 -16.37 25.98
N ARG A 181 21.13 -16.93 25.29
CA ARG A 181 21.56 -18.31 25.48
C ARG A 181 22.92 -18.28 26.13
N ALA A 182 22.95 -18.53 27.43
CA ALA A 182 24.13 -18.99 28.16
C ALA A 182 23.78 -20.31 28.84
N PRO A 183 24.74 -21.22 28.94
CA PRO A 183 25.31 -21.49 30.25
C PRO A 183 26.66 -20.78 30.46
#